data_AF-A0A963SGA0-F1
#
_entry.id   AF-A0A963SGA0-F1
#
_cell.length_a   1.000
_cell.length_b   1.000
_cell.length_c   1.000
_cell.angle_alpha   90.00
_cell.angle_beta   90.00
_cell.angle_gamma   90.00
#
_symmetry.space_group_name_H-M   'P 1'
#
loop_
_entity.id
_entity.type
_entity.pdbx_description
1 polymer ?
#
loop_
_entity_poly.entity_id
_entity_poly.type
_entity_poly.pdbx_seq_one_letter_code
_entity_poly.pdbx_strand_id
1 'polypeptide(L)'
;VRRGGIDELLRRIDGIVATPAAAIAASEWTTPAIADLRAAQREADRVIRAAVSEPAKPDTWTTRVDAVLLHPVWGMIALLLLLFVMFQAVFAWAQPAMELITAGFDALGAWSRTVLPEGLLQSFVQNGVISGVGSVLVFLPQIMILFLCILLLEDLGYMARAAFLMDRIMGGAGLHGRAFMPL
;
A
#
# COMPACT_ATOMS: atom_id res chain seq x y z
N VAL A 1 -3.16 39.67 -5.83
CA VAL A 1 -4.10 40.17 -4.80
C VAL A 1 -4.10 41.70 -4.86
N ARG A 2 -5.20 42.34 -5.26
CA ARG A 2 -5.25 43.81 -5.40
C ARG A 2 -5.16 44.45 -4.00
N ARG A 3 -4.11 45.24 -3.75
CA ARG A 3 -3.97 46.05 -2.52
C ARG A 3 -5.13 47.05 -2.48
N GLY A 4 -5.94 47.01 -1.42
CA GLY A 4 -7.15 47.85 -1.23
C GLY A 4 -8.49 47.09 -1.26
N GLY A 5 -8.51 45.79 -1.58
CA GLY A 5 -9.74 44.99 -1.59
C GLY A 5 -10.34 44.74 -0.19
N ILE A 6 -9.50 44.79 0.85
CA ILE A 6 -9.95 44.59 2.25
C ILE A 6 -10.72 45.81 2.73
N ASP A 7 -10.21 47.02 2.48
CA ASP A 7 -10.89 48.27 2.87
C ASP A 7 -12.23 48.41 2.16
N GLU A 8 -12.32 47.98 0.90
CA GLU A 8 -13.56 47.90 0.13
C GLU A 8 -14.56 46.91 0.74
N LEU A 9 -14.07 45.73 1.15
CA LEU A 9 -14.90 44.69 1.76
C LEU A 9 -15.42 45.15 3.13
N LEU A 10 -14.55 45.73 3.96
CA LEU A 10 -14.91 46.26 5.28
C LEU A 10 -15.97 47.35 5.15
N ARG A 11 -15.79 48.29 4.22
CA ARG A 11 -16.76 49.36 3.95
C ARG A 11 -18.12 48.82 3.46
N ARG A 12 -18.14 47.71 2.72
CA ARG A 12 -19.39 47.02 2.31
C ARG A 12 -20.04 46.27 3.46
N ILE A 13 -19.27 45.59 4.31
CA ILE A 13 -19.77 44.91 5.50
C ILE A 13 -20.35 45.94 6.47
N ASP A 14 -19.67 47.06 6.70
CA ASP A 14 -20.16 48.16 7.53
C ASP A 14 -21.49 48.72 6.98
N GLY A 15 -21.65 48.81 5.66
CA GLY A 15 -22.93 49.19 5.03
C GLY A 15 -24.06 48.17 5.25
N ILE A 16 -23.74 46.87 5.20
CA ILE A 16 -24.70 45.79 5.46
C ILE A 16 -25.08 45.76 6.96
N VAL A 17 -24.13 45.99 7.85
CA VAL A 17 -24.35 46.01 9.31
C VAL A 17 -25.04 47.31 9.76
N ALA A 18 -24.79 48.44 9.11
CA ALA A 18 -25.46 49.72 9.35
C ALA A 18 -26.90 49.76 8.79
N THR A 19 -27.29 48.76 7.99
CA THR A 19 -28.68 48.56 7.60
C THR A 19 -29.47 48.19 8.86
N PRO A 20 -30.50 48.96 9.26
CA PRO A 20 -31.24 48.69 10.49
C PRO A 20 -31.76 47.27 10.48
N ALA A 21 -31.66 46.55 11.61
CA ALA A 21 -32.04 45.14 11.76
C ALA A 21 -33.47 44.82 11.24
N ALA A 22 -34.32 45.83 11.06
CA ALA A 22 -35.63 45.73 10.43
C ALA A 22 -35.61 45.38 8.92
N ALA A 23 -34.49 45.57 8.22
CA ALA A 23 -34.33 45.24 6.79
C ALA A 23 -33.47 43.99 6.54
N ILE A 24 -32.92 43.37 7.58
CA ILE A 24 -32.52 41.96 7.52
C ILE A 24 -33.84 41.21 7.56
N ALA A 25 -34.36 40.82 6.39
CA ALA A 25 -35.52 39.94 6.31
C ALA A 25 -35.35 38.84 7.35
N ALA A 26 -36.35 38.69 8.23
CA ALA A 26 -36.33 37.69 9.29
C ALA A 26 -35.87 36.37 8.64
N SER A 27 -34.80 35.79 9.17
CA SER A 27 -34.25 34.55 8.63
C SER A 27 -35.38 33.53 8.49
N GLU A 28 -35.82 33.26 7.26
CA GLU A 28 -36.84 32.26 6.94
C GLU A 28 -36.33 30.83 7.20
N TRP A 29 -35.04 30.71 7.55
CA TRP A 29 -34.45 29.47 8.01
C TRP A 29 -35.17 28.99 9.28
N THR A 30 -35.92 27.92 9.11
CA THR A 30 -36.55 27.15 10.18
C THR A 30 -35.80 25.83 10.33
N THR A 31 -35.73 25.30 11.55
CA THR A 31 -35.12 23.98 11.76
C THR A 31 -35.96 22.93 11.03
N PRO A 32 -35.42 22.24 10.01
CA PRO A 32 -36.20 21.29 9.24
C PRO A 32 -36.71 20.17 10.15
N ALA A 33 -37.98 19.80 9.98
CA ALA A 33 -38.54 18.70 10.72
C ALA A 33 -37.91 17.36 10.26
N ILE A 34 -37.99 16.33 11.09
CA ILE A 34 -37.50 14.98 10.74
C ILE A 34 -38.14 14.48 9.42
N ALA A 35 -39.38 14.88 9.14
CA ALA A 35 -40.08 14.57 7.89
C ALA A 35 -39.40 15.22 6.68
N ASP A 36 -38.96 16.48 6.79
CA ASP A 36 -38.30 17.23 5.72
C ASP A 36 -36.91 16.68 5.43
N LEU A 37 -36.18 16.27 6.48
CA LEU A 37 -34.89 15.58 6.33
C LEU A 37 -35.03 14.24 5.60
N ARG A 38 -36.07 13.46 5.92
CA ARG A 38 -36.36 12.20 5.22
C ARG A 38 -36.78 12.45 3.76
N ALA A 39 -37.53 13.51 3.48
CA ALA A 39 -37.90 13.88 2.12
C ALA A 39 -36.67 14.30 1.30
N ALA A 40 -35.78 15.11 1.90
CA ALA A 40 -34.51 15.48 1.29
C ALA A 40 -33.60 14.27 1.03
N GLN A 41 -33.53 13.31 1.95
CA GLN A 41 -32.80 12.05 1.73
C GLN A 41 -33.38 11.23 0.57
N ARG A 42 -34.70 11.11 0.47
CA ARG A 42 -35.34 10.41 -0.65
C ARG A 42 -35.07 11.08 -1.99
N GLU A 43 -35.08 12.41 -2.00
CA GLU A 43 -34.79 13.19 -3.20
C GLU A 43 -33.32 13.05 -3.60
N ALA A 44 -32.39 13.07 -2.63
CA ALA A 44 -30.99 12.76 -2.86
C ALA A 44 -30.82 11.34 -3.43
N ASP A 45 -31.48 10.34 -2.85
CA ASP A 45 -31.45 8.96 -3.36
C ASP A 45 -32.02 8.84 -4.78
N ARG A 46 -33.08 9.60 -5.09
CA ARG A 46 -33.67 9.66 -6.43
C ARG A 46 -32.69 10.23 -7.44
N VAL A 47 -32.03 11.34 -7.11
CA VAL A 47 -31.01 11.98 -7.94
C VAL A 47 -29.79 11.07 -8.11
N ILE A 48 -29.32 10.43 -7.03
CA ILE A 48 -28.22 9.46 -7.06
C ILE A 48 -28.57 8.31 -8.00
N ARG A 49 -29.75 7.68 -7.88
CA ARG A 49 -30.14 6.59 -8.80
C ARG A 49 -30.28 7.03 -10.26
N ALA A 50 -30.69 8.27 -10.49
CA ALA A 50 -30.87 8.79 -11.84
C ALA A 50 -29.53 9.21 -12.50
N ALA A 51 -28.57 9.68 -11.70
CA ALA A 51 -27.29 10.21 -12.18
C ALA A 51 -26.13 9.22 -12.05
N VAL A 52 -26.22 8.24 -11.15
CA VAL A 52 -25.20 7.21 -10.92
C VAL A 52 -25.68 5.92 -11.57
N SER A 53 -25.08 5.60 -12.71
CA SER A 53 -25.12 4.24 -13.24
C SER A 53 -24.12 3.43 -12.42
N GLU A 54 -24.60 2.49 -11.59
CA GLU A 54 -23.72 1.50 -10.98
C GLU A 54 -22.99 0.76 -12.12
N PRO A 55 -21.64 0.74 -12.14
CA PRO A 55 -20.92 -0.02 -13.15
C PRO A 55 -21.39 -1.47 -13.08
N ALA A 56 -21.70 -2.05 -14.24
CA ALA A 56 -22.14 -3.44 -14.35
C ALA A 56 -21.20 -4.33 -13.54
N LYS A 57 -21.79 -5.14 -12.63
CA LYS A 57 -21.14 -6.09 -11.70
C LYS A 57 -19.66 -6.32 -12.01
N PRO A 58 -18.74 -6.00 -11.07
CA PRO A 58 -17.32 -6.19 -11.30
C PRO A 58 -17.02 -7.65 -11.62
N ASP A 59 -16.01 -7.81 -12.45
CA ASP A 59 -15.59 -9.03 -13.14
C ASP A 59 -15.74 -10.33 -12.31
N THR A 60 -16.53 -11.27 -12.82
CA THR A 60 -16.90 -12.52 -12.13
C THR A 60 -15.72 -13.39 -11.68
N TRP A 61 -14.54 -13.21 -12.28
CA TRP A 61 -13.32 -13.91 -11.90
C TRP A 61 -12.70 -13.37 -10.61
N THR A 62 -12.58 -12.05 -10.48
CA THR A 62 -12.02 -11.41 -9.28
C THR A 62 -12.88 -11.73 -8.06
N THR A 63 -14.21 -11.71 -8.19
CA THR A 63 -15.13 -12.04 -7.09
C THR A 63 -15.00 -13.49 -6.63
N ARG A 64 -14.73 -14.44 -7.54
CA ARG A 64 -14.53 -15.86 -7.19
C ARG A 64 -13.21 -16.09 -6.48
N VAL A 65 -12.15 -15.44 -6.96
CA VAL A 65 -10.82 -15.50 -6.33
C VAL A 65 -10.88 -14.88 -4.93
N ASP A 66 -11.58 -13.75 -4.78
CA ASP A 66 -11.81 -13.11 -3.48
C ASP A 66 -12.59 -14.00 -2.52
N ALA A 67 -13.62 -14.70 -2.99
CA ALA A 67 -14.42 -15.59 -2.15
C ALA A 67 -13.57 -16.74 -1.55
N VAL A 68 -12.61 -17.27 -2.30
CA VAL A 68 -11.68 -18.31 -1.82
C VAL A 68 -10.63 -17.71 -0.87
N LEU A 69 -10.08 -16.55 -1.22
CA LEU A 69 -9.02 -15.88 -0.45
C LEU A 69 -9.51 -15.27 0.87
N LEU A 70 -10.77 -14.83 0.96
CA LEU A 70 -11.35 -14.20 2.15
C LEU A 70 -12.04 -15.19 3.10
N HIS A 71 -12.20 -16.45 2.68
CA HIS A 71 -12.81 -17.47 3.53
C HIS A 71 -11.94 -17.73 4.77
N PRO A 72 -12.50 -17.85 5.98
CA PRO A 72 -11.73 -17.85 7.23
C PRO A 72 -10.69 -18.97 7.34
N VAL A 73 -10.95 -20.14 6.76
CA VAL A 73 -10.02 -21.29 6.75
C VAL A 73 -9.18 -21.33 5.46
N TRP A 74 -9.82 -21.32 4.28
CA TRP A 74 -9.13 -21.33 3.00
C TRP A 74 -8.22 -20.12 2.75
N GLY A 75 -8.57 -18.94 3.28
CA GLY A 75 -7.70 -17.76 3.22
C GLY A 75 -6.40 -17.96 3.99
N MET A 76 -6.44 -18.59 5.17
CA MET A 76 -5.24 -18.95 5.94
C MET A 76 -4.38 -19.97 5.21
N ILE A 77 -4.99 -21.01 4.64
CA ILE A 77 -4.27 -22.03 3.87
C ILE A 77 -3.65 -21.39 2.62
N ALA A 78 -4.37 -20.52 1.93
CA ALA A 78 -3.87 -19.79 0.78
C ALA A 78 -2.70 -18.86 1.15
N LEU A 79 -2.77 -18.17 2.29
CA LEU A 79 -1.66 -17.36 2.81
C LEU A 79 -0.41 -18.21 3.09
N LEU A 80 -0.58 -19.34 3.78
CA LEU A 80 0.52 -20.23 4.11
C LEU A 80 1.15 -20.83 2.83
N LEU A 81 0.31 -21.24 1.87
CA LEU A 81 0.76 -21.78 0.59
C LEU A 81 1.46 -20.71 -0.24
N LEU A 82 0.94 -19.49 -0.27
CA LEU A 82 1.59 -18.37 -0.93
C LEU A 82 2.95 -18.08 -0.31
N LEU A 83 3.03 -17.99 1.03
CA LEU A 83 4.28 -17.78 1.75
C LEU A 83 5.27 -18.91 1.46
N PHE A 84 4.80 -20.16 1.43
CA PHE A 84 5.61 -21.33 1.09
C PHE A 84 6.15 -21.24 -0.34
N VAL A 85 5.31 -20.93 -1.32
CA VAL A 85 5.72 -20.75 -2.72
C VAL A 85 6.68 -19.59 -2.86
N MET A 86 6.46 -18.48 -2.15
CA MET A 86 7.37 -17.33 -2.15
C MET A 86 8.74 -17.72 -1.60
N PHE A 87 8.81 -18.39 -0.44
CA PHE A 87 10.09 -18.87 0.09
C PHE A 87 10.78 -19.85 -0.86
N GLN A 88 10.04 -20.81 -1.44
CA GLN A 88 10.60 -21.75 -2.41
C GLN A 88 11.13 -21.04 -3.65
N ALA A 89 10.38 -20.09 -4.21
CA ALA A 89 10.82 -19.32 -5.38
C ALA A 89 12.09 -18.52 -5.08
N VAL A 90 12.14 -17.83 -3.93
CA VAL A 90 13.29 -17.01 -3.55
C VAL A 90 14.55 -17.86 -3.42
N PHE A 91 14.52 -19.03 -2.76
CA PHE A 91 15.70 -19.89 -2.66
C PHE A 91 15.99 -20.69 -3.94
N ALA A 92 15.00 -21.38 -4.50
CA ALA A 92 15.22 -22.30 -5.62
C ALA A 92 15.66 -21.57 -6.89
N TRP A 93 15.16 -20.36 -7.15
CA TRP A 93 15.53 -19.59 -8.34
C TRP A 93 16.78 -18.75 -8.14
N ALA A 94 17.09 -18.33 -6.91
CA ALA A 94 18.33 -17.61 -6.65
C ALA A 94 19.56 -18.52 -6.69
N GLN A 95 19.47 -19.75 -6.17
CA GLN A 95 20.59 -20.70 -6.10
C GLN A 95 21.41 -20.80 -7.40
N PRO A 96 20.83 -21.09 -8.58
CA PRO A 96 21.62 -21.19 -9.82
C PRO A 96 22.32 -19.89 -10.18
N ALA A 97 21.70 -18.73 -9.91
CA ALA A 97 22.33 -17.43 -10.14
C ALA A 97 23.46 -17.15 -9.14
N MET A 98 23.29 -17.54 -7.87
CA MET A 98 24.32 -17.44 -6.82
C MET A 98 25.55 -18.29 -7.16
N GLU A 99 25.34 -19.51 -7.63
CA GLU A 99 26.41 -20.42 -8.05
C GLU A 99 27.17 -19.87 -9.25
N LEU A 100 26.44 -19.32 -10.24
CA LEU A 100 27.06 -18.71 -11.42
C LEU A 100 27.96 -17.51 -11.03
N ILE A 101 27.49 -16.66 -10.12
CA ILE A 101 28.27 -15.52 -9.62
C ILE A 101 29.50 -16.02 -8.87
N THR A 102 29.32 -16.99 -7.96
CA THR A 102 30.44 -17.59 -7.20
C THR A 102 31.50 -18.15 -8.15
N ALA A 103 31.10 -18.98 -9.11
CA ALA A 103 32.01 -19.56 -10.09
C ALA A 103 32.74 -18.50 -10.93
N GLY A 104 32.04 -17.42 -11.29
CA GLY A 104 32.64 -16.28 -12.00
C GLY A 104 33.71 -15.56 -11.18
N PHE A 105 33.44 -15.30 -9.90
CA PHE A 105 34.39 -14.66 -8.98
C PHE A 105 35.56 -15.58 -8.63
N ASP A 106 35.33 -16.89 -8.49
CA ASP A 106 36.39 -17.88 -8.28
C ASP A 106 37.33 -17.96 -9.49
N ALA A 107 36.76 -17.98 -10.71
CA ALA A 107 37.54 -17.94 -11.95
C ALA A 107 38.34 -16.63 -12.08
N LEU A 108 37.73 -15.50 -11.72
CA LEU A 108 38.41 -14.21 -11.70
C LEU A 108 39.58 -14.20 -10.70
N GLY A 109 39.37 -14.78 -9.52
CA GLY A 109 40.40 -14.94 -8.49
C GLY A 109 41.55 -15.84 -8.95
N ALA A 110 41.25 -16.95 -9.62
CA ALA A 110 42.26 -17.83 -10.20
C ALA A 110 43.03 -17.14 -11.34
N TRP A 111 42.35 -16.40 -12.21
CA TRP A 111 43.00 -15.63 -13.28
C TRP A 111 43.91 -14.54 -12.72
N SER A 112 43.48 -13.84 -11.67
CA SER A 112 44.29 -12.86 -10.93
C SER A 112 45.63 -13.44 -10.48
N ARG A 113 45.68 -14.72 -10.08
CA ARG A 113 46.93 -15.37 -9.68
C ARG A 113 47.93 -15.54 -10.82
N THR A 114 47.46 -15.66 -12.06
CA THR A 114 48.33 -15.84 -13.24
C THR A 114 48.96 -14.53 -13.71
N VAL A 115 48.33 -13.40 -13.40
CA VAL A 115 48.76 -12.07 -13.85
C VAL A 115 49.61 -11.36 -12.80
N LEU A 116 49.31 -11.56 -11.51
CA LEU A 116 49.98 -10.89 -10.41
C LEU A 116 51.13 -11.75 -9.84
N PRO A 117 52.30 -11.14 -9.58
CA PRO A 117 53.39 -11.83 -8.91
C PRO A 117 53.01 -12.21 -7.47
N GLU A 118 53.58 -13.33 -6.99
CA GLU A 118 53.32 -13.81 -5.64
C GLU A 118 53.69 -12.77 -4.57
N GLY A 119 52.77 -12.52 -3.64
CA GLY A 119 53.01 -11.59 -2.54
C GLY A 119 51.74 -11.00 -1.92
N LEU A 120 51.96 -9.97 -1.08
CA LEU A 120 50.90 -9.27 -0.33
C LEU A 120 49.84 -8.66 -1.25
N LEU A 121 50.25 -8.07 -2.38
CA LEU A 121 49.33 -7.44 -3.32
C LEU A 121 48.38 -8.45 -3.97
N GLN A 122 48.89 -9.62 -4.38
CA GLN A 122 48.08 -10.70 -4.94
C GLN A 122 47.07 -11.20 -3.91
N SER A 123 47.52 -11.42 -2.66
CA SER A 123 46.66 -11.89 -1.57
C SER A 123 45.57 -10.87 -1.23
N PHE A 124 45.89 -9.58 -1.21
CA PHE A 124 44.95 -8.50 -0.97
C PHE A 124 43.89 -8.40 -2.08
N VAL A 125 44.31 -8.44 -3.34
CA VAL A 125 43.38 -8.36 -4.47
C VAL A 125 42.47 -9.59 -4.50
N GLN A 126 43.03 -10.79 -4.33
CA GLN A 126 42.24 -12.01 -4.39
C GLN A 126 41.30 -12.18 -3.20
N ASN A 127 41.84 -12.20 -1.99
CA ASN A 127 41.06 -12.55 -0.80
C ASN A 127 40.33 -11.34 -0.22
N GLY A 128 40.90 -10.14 -0.39
CA GLY A 128 40.27 -8.91 0.07
C GLY A 128 39.23 -8.41 -0.92
N VAL A 129 39.66 -8.06 -2.12
CA VAL A 129 38.78 -7.39 -3.09
C VAL A 129 37.85 -8.38 -3.80
N ILE A 130 38.41 -9.36 -4.50
CA ILE A 130 37.62 -10.27 -5.37
C ILE A 130 36.67 -11.12 -4.52
N SER A 131 37.21 -11.83 -3.51
CA SER A 131 36.38 -12.66 -2.64
C SER A 131 35.41 -11.83 -1.78
N GLY A 132 35.85 -10.66 -1.32
CA GLY A 132 35.00 -9.77 -0.51
C GLY A 132 33.80 -9.25 -1.32
N VAL A 133 34.06 -8.66 -2.48
CA VAL A 133 33.01 -8.16 -3.39
C VAL A 133 32.13 -9.30 -3.88
N GLY A 134 32.72 -10.44 -4.26
CA GLY A 134 31.98 -11.64 -4.66
C GLY A 134 30.99 -12.10 -3.59
N SER A 135 31.40 -12.12 -2.32
CA SER A 135 30.53 -12.54 -1.21
C SER A 135 29.27 -11.67 -1.08
N VAL A 136 29.37 -10.36 -1.31
CA VAL A 136 28.23 -9.44 -1.26
C VAL A 136 27.34 -9.61 -2.49
N LEU A 137 27.93 -9.72 -3.68
CA LEU A 137 27.17 -9.86 -4.93
C LEU A 137 26.43 -11.19 -5.02
N VAL A 138 26.92 -12.25 -4.39
CA VAL A 138 26.22 -13.55 -4.33
C VAL A 138 24.85 -13.42 -3.64
N PHE A 139 24.63 -12.44 -2.75
CA PHE A 139 23.30 -12.24 -2.15
C PHE A 139 22.33 -11.44 -3.05
N LEU A 140 22.84 -10.74 -4.07
CA LEU A 140 22.02 -9.87 -4.91
C LEU A 140 20.88 -10.61 -5.63
N PRO A 141 21.08 -11.79 -6.26
CA PRO A 141 19.98 -12.52 -6.91
C PRO A 141 18.83 -12.84 -5.95
N GLN A 142 19.16 -13.28 -4.72
CA GLN A 142 18.17 -13.59 -3.68
C GLN A 142 17.33 -12.35 -3.33
N ILE A 143 17.99 -11.20 -3.14
CA ILE A 143 17.33 -9.94 -2.82
C ILE A 143 16.43 -9.49 -3.98
N MET A 144 16.92 -9.59 -5.23
CA MET A 144 16.14 -9.21 -6.40
C MET A 144 14.86 -10.06 -6.54
N ILE A 145 14.95 -11.37 -6.33
CA ILE A 145 13.78 -12.25 -6.41
C ILE A 145 12.82 -11.97 -5.25
N LEU A 146 13.33 -11.71 -4.04
CA LEU A 146 12.49 -11.29 -2.92
C LEU A 146 11.71 -10.02 -3.24
N PHE A 147 12.38 -8.97 -3.73
CA PHE A 147 11.71 -7.72 -4.11
C PHE A 147 10.73 -7.92 -5.26
N LEU A 148 11.08 -8.74 -6.25
CA LEU A 148 10.16 -9.12 -7.33
C LEU A 148 8.89 -9.77 -6.78
N CYS A 149 9.03 -10.72 -5.84
CA CYS A 149 7.88 -11.36 -5.20
C CYS A 149 7.05 -10.35 -4.41
N ILE A 150 7.67 -9.45 -3.64
CA ILE A 150 6.95 -8.42 -2.86
C ILE A 150 6.18 -7.48 -3.78
N LEU A 151 6.82 -6.97 -4.84
CA LEU A 151 6.20 -6.10 -5.83
C LEU A 151 5.04 -6.82 -6.55
N LEU A 152 5.22 -8.09 -6.92
CA LEU A 152 4.16 -8.87 -7.52
C LEU A 152 2.96 -9.03 -6.57
N LEU A 153 3.20 -9.24 -5.28
CA LEU A 153 2.14 -9.32 -4.26
C LEU A 153 1.44 -7.97 -4.02
N GLU A 154 2.18 -6.88 -4.14
CA GLU A 154 1.67 -5.51 -4.08
C GLU A 154 0.76 -5.21 -5.29
N ASP A 155 1.23 -5.46 -6.51
CA ASP A 155 0.49 -5.23 -7.75
C ASP A 155 -0.77 -6.11 -7.86
N LEU A 156 -0.72 -7.34 -7.32
CA LEU A 156 -1.88 -8.22 -7.22
C LEU A 156 -2.88 -7.78 -6.14
N GLY A 157 -2.57 -6.75 -5.34
CA GLY A 157 -3.38 -6.28 -4.22
C GLY A 157 -3.52 -7.33 -3.10
N TYR A 158 -2.64 -8.34 -3.07
CA TYR A 158 -2.69 -9.39 -2.06
C TYR A 158 -2.26 -8.86 -0.69
N MET A 159 -1.36 -7.88 -0.63
CA MET A 159 -0.95 -7.17 0.59
C MET A 159 -2.16 -6.62 1.36
N ALA A 160 -3.12 -5.99 0.67
CA ALA A 160 -4.34 -5.48 1.27
C ALA A 160 -5.22 -6.61 1.83
N ARG A 161 -5.37 -7.73 1.11
CA ARG A 161 -6.15 -8.89 1.55
C ARG A 161 -5.52 -9.63 2.72
N ALA A 162 -4.19 -9.77 2.72
CA ALA A 162 -3.43 -10.38 3.79
C ALA A 162 -3.55 -9.58 5.10
N ALA A 163 -3.53 -8.24 5.01
CA ALA A 163 -3.77 -7.37 6.16
C ALA A 163 -5.17 -7.60 6.75
N PHE A 164 -6.23 -7.64 5.93
CA PHE A 164 -7.59 -7.97 6.40
C PHE A 164 -7.70 -9.35 7.05
N LEU A 165 -6.99 -10.35 6.53
CA LEU A 165 -6.98 -11.69 7.11
C LEU A 165 -6.29 -11.69 8.48
N MET A 166 -5.15 -10.99 8.61
CA MET A 166 -4.43 -10.81 9.88
C MET A 166 -5.23 -10.04 10.91
N ASP A 167 -5.90 -8.95 10.50
CA ASP A 167 -6.80 -8.20 11.36
C ASP A 167 -7.92 -9.09 11.90
N ARG A 168 -8.47 -9.98 11.07
CA ARG A 168 -9.51 -10.92 11.53
C ARG A 168 -8.99 -11.93 12.54
N ILE A 169 -7.77 -12.44 12.37
CA ILE A 169 -7.13 -13.34 13.34
C ILE A 169 -6.90 -12.61 14.67
N MET A 170 -6.38 -11.38 14.62
CA MET A 170 -6.16 -10.54 15.80
C MET A 170 -7.48 -10.12 16.47
N GLY A 171 -8.55 -9.92 15.69
CA GLY A 171 -9.90 -9.65 16.17
C GLY A 171 -10.54 -10.85 16.85
N GLY A 172 -10.34 -12.06 16.30
CA GLY A 172 -10.74 -13.31 16.93
C GLY A 172 -9.98 -13.60 18.23
N ALA A 173 -8.72 -13.18 18.33
CA ALA A 173 -7.89 -13.30 19.53
C ALA A 173 -8.19 -12.23 20.61
N GLY A 174 -9.15 -11.33 20.39
CA GLY A 174 -9.57 -10.34 21.39
C GLY A 174 -8.70 -9.06 21.48
N LEU A 175 -7.77 -8.84 20.53
CA LEU A 175 -6.90 -7.66 20.50
C LEU A 175 -7.56 -6.40 19.90
N HIS A 176 -8.84 -6.45 19.54
CA HIS A 176 -9.57 -5.28 19.07
C HIS A 176 -10.22 -4.52 20.23
N GLY A 177 -9.49 -3.55 20.79
CA GLY A 177 -10.03 -2.29 21.31
C GLY A 177 -11.16 -2.31 22.37
N ARG A 178 -11.55 -3.45 22.94
CA ARG A 178 -12.63 -3.53 23.94
C ARG A 178 -12.21 -3.18 25.37
N ALA A 179 -11.06 -2.55 25.55
CA ALA A 179 -10.65 -1.97 26.83
C ALA A 179 -10.79 -0.43 26.89
N PHE A 180 -11.45 0.20 25.91
CA PHE A 180 -11.59 1.67 25.86
C PHE A 180 -13.03 2.23 25.92
N MET A 181 -14.05 1.39 26.13
CA MET A 181 -15.37 1.89 26.50
C MET A 181 -16.07 1.01 27.53
N PRO A 182 -15.97 1.36 28.83
CA PRO A 182 -17.06 1.24 29.76
C PRO A 182 -17.68 2.63 29.98
N LEU A 183 -18.91 2.81 29.47
CA LEU A 183 -19.91 3.66 30.11
C LEU A 183 -20.33 3.03 31.43
#